data_AF-A0AAV0Z9N8-F1
#
_entry.id   AF-A0AAV0Z9N8-F1
#
_cell.length_a   1.000
_cell.length_b   1.000
_cell.length_c   1.000
_cell.angle_alpha   90.00
_cell.angle_beta   90.00
_cell.angle_gamma   90.00
#
_symmetry.space_group_name_H-M   'P 1'
#
loop_
_entity.id
_entity.type
_entity.pdbx_description
1 polymer ?
#
loop_
_entity_poly.entity_id
_entity_poly.type
_entity_poly.pdbx_seq_one_letter_code
_entity_poly.pdbx_strand_id
1 'polypeptide(L)'
;MRVMDKNESIELFSLNAFKQPSPTKQFAEISRKFVEYCGGLPLALEVLGSYLFESGIRDWKCVLEKIKIIPNDQILNSCGLFLEIGISMLVEQILVTVDDKKKLGMHELLRDMGREIIREKSPKEPEEHSRLWIHEDVLDVLSDRNGTKAIEGLALKLPIASSKCFSTKAFKKMKRLRLLQLAGVKLDGDFGYLSRNLRWLCWNGFPLTCIPSDFYQGNIISMELENSNMRFMWKETQRMEMLEILNLSHSHHLMQTPDFSHLPNLEKLVLVDCPMLSEELSSISKYLPNLRSLWVECSSEGQLSHDTTIILEALYATNSKKLEPTATTSQVSKFSLKPLFIQLGMNCQVANILKEKILQNTTVDESGGCVLLGDSYPDLLSFNCDGSSIIFEVPQVEGHNLKSLMCIAYSLIPDNISSDGLISVLVKNYTKATIQLYKRETLASFKDEEGERLVSSIELGDGVEVVVAFENGFSVKKTAIYLIYD
;
A
#
# COMPACT_ATOMS: atom_id res chain seq x y z
N MET A 1 -23.86 8.79 -4.29
CA MET A 1 -23.50 9.53 -5.51
C MET A 1 -24.56 9.20 -6.57
N ARG A 2 -25.14 10.17 -7.27
CA ARG A 2 -26.16 9.91 -8.30
C ARG A 2 -25.46 9.48 -9.57
N VAL A 3 -25.76 8.28 -10.07
CA VAL A 3 -25.25 7.78 -11.36
C VAL A 3 -25.93 8.56 -12.47
N MET A 4 -25.15 9.10 -13.40
CA MET A 4 -25.65 9.86 -14.55
C MET A 4 -26.34 8.94 -15.54
N ASP A 5 -27.39 9.42 -16.20
CA ASP A 5 -27.97 8.64 -17.29
C ASP A 5 -27.05 8.63 -18.53
N LYS A 6 -27.36 7.78 -19.50
CA LYS A 6 -26.51 7.56 -20.67
C LYS A 6 -26.30 8.82 -21.53
N ASN A 7 -27.30 9.69 -21.61
CA ASN A 7 -27.24 10.92 -22.39
C ASN A 7 -26.44 12.00 -21.65
N GLU A 8 -26.66 12.14 -20.35
CA GLU A 8 -25.85 13.02 -19.50
C GLU A 8 -24.38 12.58 -19.51
N SER A 9 -24.14 11.26 -19.48
CA SER A 9 -22.79 10.70 -19.44
C SER A 9 -22.01 10.92 -20.75
N ILE A 10 -22.66 10.73 -21.90
CA ILE A 10 -22.02 10.98 -23.20
C ILE A 10 -21.76 12.47 -23.41
N GLU A 11 -22.63 13.34 -22.93
CA GLU A 11 -22.43 14.79 -22.98
C GLU A 11 -21.23 15.20 -22.12
N LEU A 12 -21.17 14.77 -20.86
CA LEU A 12 -20.06 15.09 -19.95
C LEU A 12 -18.72 14.56 -20.48
N PHE A 13 -18.67 13.31 -20.95
CA PHE A 13 -17.47 12.75 -21.55
C PHE A 13 -17.06 13.55 -22.81
N SER A 14 -18.02 13.93 -23.65
CA SER A 14 -17.74 14.66 -24.88
C SER A 14 -17.25 16.09 -24.63
N LEU A 15 -17.80 16.77 -23.62
CA LEU A 15 -17.33 18.08 -23.20
C LEU A 15 -15.87 18.05 -22.77
N ASN A 16 -15.42 16.96 -22.15
CA ASN A 16 -14.03 16.81 -21.74
C ASN A 16 -13.12 16.40 -22.91
N ALA A 17 -13.55 15.43 -23.74
CA ALA A 17 -12.75 14.85 -24.83
C ALA A 17 -12.71 15.65 -26.14
N PHE A 18 -13.74 16.44 -26.42
CA PHE A 18 -13.87 17.17 -27.69
C PHE A 18 -14.15 18.67 -27.50
N LYS A 19 -14.38 19.14 -26.28
CA LYS A 19 -14.86 20.51 -25.96
C LYS A 19 -16.19 20.87 -26.65
N GLN A 20 -17.01 19.86 -26.94
CA GLN A 20 -18.34 19.99 -27.54
C GLN A 20 -19.29 18.94 -26.96
N PRO A 21 -20.62 19.16 -26.95
CA PRO A 21 -21.58 18.30 -26.23
C PRO A 21 -21.80 16.93 -26.86
N SER A 22 -21.22 16.65 -28.03
CA SER A 22 -21.36 15.36 -28.71
C SER A 22 -20.07 14.92 -29.40
N PRO A 23 -19.84 13.61 -29.53
CA PRO A 23 -18.65 13.10 -30.20
C PRO A 23 -18.72 13.36 -31.71
N THR A 24 -17.58 13.57 -32.35
CA THR A 24 -17.51 13.61 -33.82
C THR A 24 -17.88 12.24 -34.40
N LYS A 25 -18.42 12.19 -35.63
CA LYS A 25 -18.96 10.95 -36.23
C LYS A 25 -18.00 9.76 -36.18
N GLN A 26 -16.70 10.01 -36.36
CA GLN A 26 -15.66 8.97 -36.33
C GLN A 26 -15.43 8.38 -34.92
N PHE A 27 -15.72 9.14 -33.87
CA PHE A 27 -15.50 8.73 -32.48
C PHE A 27 -16.78 8.27 -31.77
N ALA A 28 -17.95 8.47 -32.37
CA ALA A 28 -19.25 8.20 -31.73
C ALA A 28 -19.46 6.77 -31.22
N GLU A 29 -18.90 5.75 -31.88
CA GLU A 29 -19.00 4.37 -31.40
C GLU A 29 -18.03 4.09 -30.24
N ILE A 30 -16.80 4.59 -30.33
CA ILE A 30 -15.79 4.36 -29.29
C ILE A 30 -16.09 5.16 -28.02
N SER A 31 -16.59 6.39 -28.14
CA SER A 31 -17.07 7.18 -26.99
C SER A 31 -18.19 6.48 -26.23
N ARG A 32 -19.09 5.76 -26.91
CA ARG A 32 -20.13 4.97 -26.24
C ARG A 32 -19.57 3.81 -25.42
N LYS A 33 -18.50 3.16 -25.89
CA LYS A 33 -17.82 2.07 -25.15
C LYS A 33 -17.12 2.60 -23.90
N PHE A 34 -16.51 3.78 -23.97
CA PHE A 34 -15.95 4.47 -22.81
C PHE A 34 -17.02 4.87 -21.79
N VAL A 35 -18.13 5.45 -22.24
CA VAL A 35 -19.25 5.83 -21.35
C VAL A 35 -19.88 4.60 -20.68
N GLU A 36 -20.04 3.50 -21.41
CA GLU A 36 -20.53 2.23 -20.88
C GLU A 36 -19.57 1.67 -19.83
N TYR A 37 -18.26 1.73 -20.09
CA TYR A 37 -17.24 1.35 -19.13
C TYR A 37 -17.26 2.22 -17.85
N CYS A 38 -17.45 3.54 -17.98
CA CYS A 38 -17.51 4.45 -16.85
C CYS A 38 -18.74 4.27 -15.94
N GLY A 39 -19.74 3.49 -16.35
CA GLY A 39 -20.91 3.17 -15.52
C GLY A 39 -21.70 4.39 -15.03
N GLY A 40 -21.63 5.52 -15.74
CA GLY A 40 -22.31 6.78 -15.36
C GLY A 40 -21.69 7.52 -14.17
N LEU A 41 -20.44 7.24 -13.81
CA LEU A 41 -19.69 7.97 -12.78
C LEU A 41 -19.12 9.29 -13.35
N PRO A 42 -19.52 10.48 -12.84
CA PRO A 42 -19.10 11.76 -13.41
C PRO A 42 -17.57 11.93 -13.49
N LEU A 43 -16.86 11.59 -12.41
CA LEU A 43 -15.40 11.72 -12.34
C LEU A 43 -14.68 10.81 -13.34
N ALA A 44 -15.23 9.62 -13.59
CA ALA A 44 -14.71 8.67 -14.57
C ALA A 44 -14.73 9.27 -15.98
N LEU A 45 -15.86 9.87 -16.32
CA LEU A 45 -16.14 10.47 -17.61
C LEU A 45 -15.25 11.71 -17.82
N GLU A 46 -15.04 12.50 -16.78
CA GLU A 46 -14.14 13.67 -16.80
C GLU A 46 -12.68 13.27 -16.99
N VAL A 47 -12.19 12.28 -16.24
CA VAL A 47 -10.79 11.82 -16.30
C VAL A 47 -10.48 11.20 -17.67
N LEU A 48 -11.26 10.21 -18.10
CA LEU A 48 -11.03 9.55 -19.40
C LEU A 48 -11.30 10.51 -20.57
N GLY A 49 -12.30 11.38 -20.45
CA GLY A 49 -12.56 12.40 -21.46
C GLY A 49 -11.39 13.36 -21.60
N SER A 50 -10.87 13.89 -20.49
CA SER A 50 -9.72 14.80 -20.51
C SER A 50 -8.44 14.12 -21.02
N TYR A 51 -8.25 12.84 -20.72
CA TYR A 51 -7.11 12.06 -21.22
C TYR A 51 -7.08 11.97 -22.75
N LEU A 52 -8.24 11.70 -23.32
CA LEU A 52 -8.41 11.44 -24.74
C LEU A 52 -8.53 12.72 -25.57
N PHE A 53 -8.53 13.89 -24.91
CA PHE A 53 -8.54 15.19 -25.55
C PHE A 53 -7.35 15.34 -26.50
N GLU A 54 -7.62 15.81 -27.73
CA GLU A 54 -6.64 15.97 -28.82
C GLU A 54 -5.92 14.67 -29.29
N SER A 55 -6.30 13.51 -28.74
CA SER A 55 -5.72 12.20 -29.10
C SER A 55 -6.35 11.60 -30.36
N GLY A 56 -5.59 10.83 -31.12
CA GLY A 56 -6.05 10.20 -32.36
C GLY A 56 -6.93 8.97 -32.10
N ILE A 57 -7.76 8.59 -33.09
CA ILE A 57 -8.64 7.40 -32.99
C ILE A 57 -7.87 6.09 -32.71
N ARG A 58 -6.58 6.01 -33.06
CA ARG A 58 -5.72 4.87 -32.75
C ARG A 58 -5.43 4.78 -31.25
N ASP A 59 -5.14 5.90 -30.62
CA ASP A 59 -4.83 6.00 -29.19
C ASP A 59 -6.08 5.65 -28.38
N TRP A 60 -7.24 6.16 -28.80
CA TRP A 60 -8.54 5.80 -28.22
C TRP A 60 -8.79 4.28 -28.23
N LYS A 61 -8.47 3.61 -29.35
CA LYS A 61 -8.60 2.14 -29.45
C LYS A 61 -7.62 1.42 -28.52
N CYS A 62 -6.38 1.90 -28.43
CA CYS A 62 -5.37 1.35 -27.53
C CYS A 62 -5.81 1.43 -26.06
N VAL A 63 -6.30 2.60 -25.64
CA VAL A 63 -6.82 2.82 -24.28
C VAL A 63 -8.04 1.93 -24.01
N LEU A 64 -8.94 1.80 -24.98
CA LEU A 64 -10.13 0.96 -24.84
C LEU A 64 -9.78 -0.52 -24.63
N GLU A 65 -8.74 -1.03 -25.32
CA GLU A 65 -8.30 -2.42 -25.10
C GLU A 65 -7.66 -2.62 -23.73
N LYS A 66 -6.96 -1.61 -23.19
CA LYS A 66 -6.38 -1.67 -21.84
C LYS A 66 -7.44 -1.69 -20.75
N ILE A 67 -8.46 -0.82 -20.84
CA ILE A 67 -9.50 -0.75 -19.80
C ILE A 67 -10.42 -1.98 -19.77
N LYS A 68 -10.59 -2.68 -20.90
CA LYS A 68 -11.37 -3.94 -20.97
C LYS A 68 -10.76 -5.10 -20.18
N ILE A 69 -9.45 -5.05 -19.92
CA ILE A 69 -8.74 -6.10 -19.16
C ILE A 69 -9.10 -6.01 -17.67
N ILE A 70 -9.59 -4.86 -17.22
CA ILE A 70 -9.94 -4.60 -15.82
C ILE A 70 -11.43 -4.90 -15.62
N PRO A 71 -11.81 -5.91 -14.81
CA PRO A 71 -13.20 -6.35 -14.70
C PRO A 71 -14.11 -5.34 -13.98
N ASN A 72 -15.37 -5.27 -14.44
CA ASN A 72 -16.39 -4.29 -14.04
C ASN A 72 -16.81 -4.34 -12.55
N ASP A 73 -16.54 -5.43 -11.84
CA ASP A 73 -16.87 -5.60 -10.42
C ASP A 73 -15.99 -4.77 -9.48
N GLN A 74 -14.82 -4.32 -9.95
CA GLN A 74 -13.99 -3.34 -9.24
C GLN A 74 -14.54 -1.91 -9.32
N ILE A 75 -15.49 -1.61 -10.22
CA ILE A 75 -16.07 -0.26 -10.44
C ILE A 75 -16.86 0.23 -9.22
N LEU A 76 -17.43 -0.70 -8.45
CA LEU A 76 -18.09 -0.37 -7.17
C LEU A 76 -17.10 0.13 -6.11
N ASN A 77 -15.80 -0.14 -6.27
CA ASN A 77 -14.72 0.41 -5.44
C ASN A 77 -14.08 1.64 -6.09
N SER A 78 -14.94 2.51 -6.62
CA SER A 78 -14.70 3.64 -7.53
C SER A 78 -13.48 4.54 -7.28
N CYS A 79 -12.84 4.57 -6.11
CA CYS A 79 -11.60 5.34 -5.92
C CYS A 79 -10.35 4.63 -6.46
N GLY A 80 -10.25 3.29 -6.31
CA GLY A 80 -9.03 2.55 -6.65
C GLY A 80 -8.74 2.51 -8.16
N LEU A 81 -9.78 2.33 -8.97
CA LEU A 81 -9.66 2.27 -10.43
C LEU A 81 -9.27 3.61 -11.07
N PHE A 82 -9.79 4.75 -10.58
CA PHE A 82 -9.37 6.06 -11.11
C PHE A 82 -7.98 6.46 -10.65
N LEU A 83 -7.55 5.99 -9.47
CA LEU A 83 -6.15 6.10 -9.07
C LEU A 83 -5.26 5.28 -10.01
N GLU A 84 -5.61 4.03 -10.31
CA GLU A 84 -4.83 3.17 -11.20
C GLU A 84 -4.80 3.69 -12.66
N ILE A 85 -5.95 4.08 -13.21
CA ILE A 85 -6.05 4.69 -14.54
C ILE A 85 -5.32 6.04 -14.56
N GLY A 86 -5.56 6.90 -13.58
CA GLY A 86 -4.94 8.22 -13.51
C GLY A 86 -3.42 8.16 -13.38
N ILE A 87 -2.91 7.26 -12.55
CA ILE A 87 -1.46 7.02 -12.40
C ILE A 87 -0.89 6.43 -13.69
N SER A 88 -1.54 5.42 -14.28
CA SER A 88 -1.14 4.82 -15.56
C SER A 88 -1.03 5.88 -16.66
N MET A 89 -1.99 6.80 -16.73
CA MET A 89 -1.96 7.92 -17.67
C MET A 89 -0.79 8.88 -17.41
N LEU A 90 -0.50 9.22 -16.15
CA LEU A 90 0.65 10.06 -15.80
C LEU A 90 1.98 9.39 -16.18
N VAL A 91 2.05 8.06 -16.09
CA VAL A 91 3.20 7.27 -16.53
C VAL A 91 3.34 7.25 -18.04
N GLU A 92 2.26 7.05 -18.78
CA GLU A 92 2.24 7.09 -20.25
C GLU A 92 2.65 8.48 -20.78
N GLN A 93 2.31 9.55 -20.06
CA GLN A 93 2.72 10.92 -20.39
C GLN A 93 4.13 11.28 -19.90
N ILE A 94 4.87 10.34 -19.27
CA ILE A 94 6.21 10.57 -18.70
C ILE A 94 6.21 11.72 -17.67
N LEU A 95 5.05 12.04 -17.09
CA LEU A 95 4.91 13.06 -16.04
C LEU A 95 5.32 12.51 -14.68
N VAL A 96 5.07 11.22 -14.50
CA VAL A 96 5.46 10.46 -13.33
C VAL A 96 6.13 9.20 -13.83
N THR A 97 7.29 8.86 -13.29
CA THR A 97 7.95 7.59 -13.55
C THR A 97 7.55 6.62 -12.46
N VAL A 98 7.18 5.42 -12.85
CA VAL A 98 7.15 4.29 -11.92
C VAL A 98 8.52 3.66 -12.09
N ASP A 99 9.39 3.83 -11.10
CA ASP A 99 10.73 3.23 -11.14
C ASP A 99 10.63 1.69 -11.03
N ASP A 100 11.76 1.00 -11.10
CA ASP A 100 11.82 -0.45 -10.95
C ASP A 100 11.28 -0.92 -9.57
N LYS A 101 11.12 0.02 -8.62
CA LYS A 101 10.54 -0.16 -7.27
C LYS A 101 9.06 0.22 -7.20
N LYS A 102 8.40 0.35 -8.35
CA LYS A 102 7.04 0.89 -8.53
C LYS A 102 6.73 2.17 -7.75
N LYS A 103 7.74 2.92 -7.34
CA LYS A 103 7.55 4.19 -6.67
C LYS A 103 7.23 5.23 -7.73
N LEU A 104 6.23 6.06 -7.42
CA LEU A 104 5.95 7.25 -8.19
C LEU A 104 7.09 8.24 -7.97
N GLY A 105 8.06 8.20 -8.86
CA GLY A 105 9.05 9.25 -9.05
C GLY A 105 8.46 10.35 -9.92
N MET A 106 8.78 11.60 -9.60
CA MET A 106 8.54 12.72 -10.50
C MET A 106 9.89 13.39 -10.72
N HIS A 107 10.22 13.64 -11.99
CA HIS A 107 11.43 14.36 -12.34
C HIS A 107 11.45 15.72 -11.63
N GLU A 108 12.61 16.16 -11.11
CA GLU A 108 12.70 17.37 -10.29
C GLU A 108 12.17 18.61 -11.02
N LEU A 109 12.49 18.76 -12.31
CA LEU A 109 11.95 19.85 -13.14
C LEU A 109 10.43 19.81 -13.28
N LEU A 110 9.81 18.63 -13.37
CA LEU A 110 8.35 18.50 -13.46
C LEU A 110 7.70 18.80 -12.11
N ARG A 111 8.32 18.34 -11.02
CA ARG A 111 7.92 18.68 -9.65
C ARG A 111 7.96 20.19 -9.46
N ASP A 112 9.06 20.84 -9.83
CA ASP A 112 9.26 22.26 -9.65
C ASP A 112 8.36 23.08 -10.59
N MET A 113 8.13 22.61 -11.82
CA MET A 113 7.12 23.18 -12.71
C MET A 113 5.71 23.09 -12.11
N GLY A 114 5.31 21.94 -11.57
CA GLY A 114 4.01 21.76 -10.91
C GLY A 114 3.85 22.68 -9.69
N ARG A 115 4.94 22.93 -8.96
CA ARG A 115 5.00 23.90 -7.87
C ARG A 115 4.85 25.33 -8.38
N GLU A 116 5.55 25.70 -9.44
CA GLU A 116 5.46 27.04 -10.05
C GLU A 116 4.07 27.32 -10.64
N ILE A 117 3.40 26.34 -11.24
CA ILE A 117 2.00 26.48 -11.72
C ILE A 117 1.05 26.89 -10.58
N ILE A 118 1.28 26.36 -9.37
CA ILE A 118 0.48 26.72 -8.21
C ILE A 118 0.80 28.16 -7.76
N ARG A 119 2.08 28.54 -7.77
CA ARG A 119 2.53 29.89 -7.41
C ARG A 119 2.07 30.95 -8.41
N GLU A 120 2.10 30.66 -9.71
CA GLU A 120 1.76 31.59 -10.78
C GLU A 120 0.32 32.10 -10.68
N LYS A 121 -0.60 31.27 -10.16
CA LYS A 121 -1.99 31.68 -9.93
C LYS A 121 -2.10 32.89 -8.99
N SER A 122 -1.26 32.96 -7.96
CA SER A 122 -1.25 34.02 -6.96
C SER A 122 0.18 34.24 -6.41
N PRO A 123 1.10 34.90 -7.15
CA PRO A 123 2.54 34.86 -6.87
C PRO A 123 2.98 35.42 -5.51
N LYS A 124 2.17 36.30 -4.92
CA LYS A 124 2.49 37.02 -3.67
C LYS A 124 1.56 36.68 -2.51
N GLU A 125 0.65 35.72 -2.72
CA GLU A 125 -0.42 35.40 -1.77
C GLU A 125 -0.39 33.88 -1.51
N PRO A 126 0.54 33.39 -0.67
CA PRO A 126 0.64 31.96 -0.36
C PRO A 126 -0.67 31.40 0.22
N GLU A 127 -1.44 32.21 0.93
CA GLU A 127 -2.73 31.80 1.51
C GLU A 127 -3.80 31.43 0.46
N GLU A 128 -3.62 31.84 -0.81
CA GLU A 128 -4.49 31.49 -1.93
C GLU A 128 -3.99 30.26 -2.71
N HIS A 129 -2.84 29.69 -2.34
CA HIS A 129 -2.31 28.49 -2.99
C HIS A 129 -3.07 27.24 -2.57
N SER A 130 -3.32 26.34 -3.53
CA SER A 130 -3.97 25.06 -3.24
C SER A 130 -3.15 24.13 -2.35
N ARG A 131 -1.82 24.31 -2.33
CA ARG A 131 -0.87 23.47 -1.61
C ARG A 131 0.27 24.34 -1.11
N LEU A 132 0.65 24.12 0.15
CA LEU A 132 1.75 24.82 0.80
C LEU A 132 2.81 23.82 1.27
N TRP A 133 4.06 24.03 0.85
CA TRP A 133 5.21 23.18 1.20
C TRP A 133 6.50 23.97 1.47
N ILE A 134 6.55 25.27 1.15
CA ILE A 134 7.68 26.14 1.45
C ILE A 134 7.62 26.49 2.94
N HIS A 135 8.71 26.28 3.66
CA HIS A 135 8.73 26.44 5.11
C HIS A 135 8.32 27.85 5.51
N GLU A 136 8.90 28.88 4.90
CA GLU A 136 8.65 30.28 5.19
C GLU A 136 7.17 30.63 4.99
N ASP A 137 6.60 30.30 3.83
CA ASP A 137 5.20 30.58 3.51
C ASP A 137 4.24 29.90 4.49
N VAL A 138 4.48 28.64 4.84
CA VAL A 138 3.63 27.91 5.80
C VAL A 138 3.75 28.53 7.19
N LEU A 139 4.96 28.92 7.60
CA LEU A 139 5.21 29.58 8.88
C LEU A 139 4.44 30.90 8.98
N ASP A 140 4.49 31.72 7.94
CA ASP A 140 3.77 33.01 7.89
C ASP A 140 2.27 32.78 7.91
N VAL A 141 1.76 31.86 7.08
CA VAL A 141 0.32 31.57 7.00
C VAL A 141 -0.25 31.06 8.33
N LEU A 142 0.48 30.19 9.03
CA LEU A 142 0.07 29.66 10.32
C LEU A 142 0.23 30.68 11.46
N SER A 143 1.27 31.51 11.42
CA SER A 143 1.52 32.54 12.45
C SER A 143 0.47 33.65 12.38
N ASP A 144 0.16 34.13 11.18
CA ASP A 144 -0.77 35.24 10.93
C ASP A 144 -2.24 34.78 10.88
N ARG A 145 -2.48 33.47 10.84
CA ARG A 145 -3.81 32.85 10.79
C ARG A 145 -4.63 33.35 9.59
N ASN A 146 -3.97 33.61 8.47
CA ASN A 146 -4.57 34.13 7.24
C ASN A 146 -4.99 33.02 6.26
N GLY A 147 -4.63 31.75 6.52
CA GLY A 147 -4.93 30.64 5.61
C GLY A 147 -6.39 30.57 5.17
N THR A 148 -6.62 30.28 3.89
CA THR A 148 -7.95 30.36 3.28
C THR A 148 -8.52 28.98 2.91
N LYS A 149 -9.73 28.97 2.36
CA LYS A 149 -10.36 27.76 1.82
C LYS A 149 -9.66 27.22 0.57
N ALA A 150 -8.73 27.97 -0.04
CA ALA A 150 -7.98 27.53 -1.21
C ALA A 150 -7.03 26.39 -0.84
N ILE A 151 -6.47 26.40 0.36
CA ILE A 151 -5.49 25.42 0.84
C ILE A 151 -6.16 24.04 1.00
N GLU A 152 -5.74 23.10 0.16
CA GLU A 152 -6.13 21.68 0.18
C GLU A 152 -5.03 20.78 0.73
N GLY A 153 -3.77 21.21 0.67
CA GLY A 153 -2.63 20.49 1.26
C GLY A 153 -1.65 21.41 1.98
N LEU A 154 -1.15 20.98 3.14
CA LEU A 154 -0.17 21.73 3.93
C LEU A 154 0.88 20.78 4.48
N ALA A 155 2.16 21.10 4.23
CA ALA A 155 3.30 20.36 4.73
C ALA A 155 4.28 21.28 5.47
N LEU A 156 4.57 20.96 6.73
CA LEU A 156 5.56 21.67 7.55
C LEU A 156 6.43 20.68 8.33
N LYS A 157 7.70 20.57 7.95
CA LYS A 157 8.68 19.71 8.62
C LYS A 157 9.73 20.54 9.35
N LEU A 158 9.61 20.66 10.66
CA LEU A 158 10.63 21.30 11.49
C LEU A 158 11.49 20.23 12.17
N PRO A 159 12.73 20.56 12.56
CA PRO A 159 13.51 19.69 13.43
C PRO A 159 12.72 19.35 14.70
N ILE A 160 12.82 18.12 15.21
CA ILE A 160 12.04 17.67 16.37
C ILE A 160 12.31 18.53 17.63
N ALA A 161 13.53 19.09 17.74
CA ALA A 161 13.90 20.03 18.80
C ALA A 161 13.22 21.42 18.67
N SER A 162 12.50 21.67 17.58
CA SER A 162 11.75 22.91 17.38
C SER A 162 10.65 23.05 18.44
N SER A 163 10.64 24.18 19.12
CA SER A 163 9.60 24.54 20.10
C SER A 163 8.40 25.25 19.47
N LYS A 164 8.31 25.30 18.13
CA LYS A 164 7.30 26.13 17.46
C LYS A 164 5.91 25.56 17.64
N CYS A 165 5.03 26.39 18.22
CA CYS A 165 3.66 26.06 18.53
C CYS A 165 2.72 26.98 17.76
N PHE A 166 1.72 26.42 17.10
CA PHE A 166 0.69 27.18 16.38
C PHE A 166 -0.68 26.96 17.00
N SER A 167 -1.51 28.00 16.98
CA SER A 167 -2.89 27.85 17.40
C SER A 167 -3.70 27.11 16.33
N THR A 168 -4.51 26.13 16.74
CA THR A 168 -5.45 25.42 15.84
C THR A 168 -6.42 26.38 15.13
N LYS A 169 -6.63 27.59 15.67
CA LYS A 169 -7.41 28.66 15.03
C LYS A 169 -6.87 29.05 13.64
N ALA A 170 -5.59 28.85 13.36
CA ALA A 170 -5.01 29.07 12.03
C ALA A 170 -5.69 28.22 10.95
N PHE A 171 -6.14 27.01 11.30
CA PHE A 171 -6.79 26.08 10.38
C PHE A 171 -8.29 26.37 10.20
N LYS A 172 -8.87 27.26 11.02
CA LYS A 172 -10.32 27.50 11.06
C LYS A 172 -10.92 27.83 9.69
N LYS A 173 -10.21 28.58 8.86
CA LYS A 173 -10.64 29.02 7.51
C LYS A 173 -10.27 28.02 6.40
N MET A 174 -9.37 27.07 6.66
CA MET A 174 -8.86 26.07 5.71
C MET A 174 -9.85 24.90 5.53
N LYS A 175 -11.10 25.19 5.14
CA LYS A 175 -12.19 24.22 5.10
C LYS A 175 -12.06 23.12 4.04
N ARG A 176 -11.14 23.26 3.09
CA ARG A 176 -10.86 22.26 2.03
C ARG A 176 -9.58 21.48 2.27
N LEU A 177 -8.92 21.65 3.41
CA LEU A 177 -7.71 20.90 3.72
C LEU A 177 -8.00 19.40 3.75
N ARG A 178 -7.24 18.65 2.95
CA ARG A 178 -7.32 17.20 2.73
C ARG A 178 -6.04 16.48 3.11
N LEU A 179 -4.89 17.14 2.93
CA LEU A 179 -3.56 16.60 3.19
C LEU A 179 -2.87 17.44 4.25
N LEU A 180 -2.47 16.84 5.36
CA LEU A 180 -1.73 17.53 6.41
C LEU A 180 -0.50 16.72 6.81
N GLN A 181 0.68 17.31 6.58
CA GLN A 181 1.96 16.76 7.02
C GLN A 181 2.64 17.70 8.00
N LEU A 182 2.94 17.19 9.19
CA LEU A 182 3.59 17.92 10.27
C LEU A 182 4.76 17.08 10.81
N ALA A 183 5.90 17.71 11.07
CA ALA A 183 6.99 17.10 11.83
C ALA A 183 7.61 18.15 12.75
N GLY A 184 7.81 17.83 14.03
CA GLY A 184 8.39 18.78 14.99
C GLY A 184 7.53 20.03 15.22
N VAL A 185 6.22 19.94 15.02
CA VAL A 185 5.25 21.04 15.16
C VAL A 185 4.25 20.71 16.27
N LYS A 186 4.02 21.67 17.16
CA LYS A 186 2.97 21.57 18.20
C LYS A 186 1.76 22.41 17.80
N LEU A 187 0.56 21.86 17.99
CA LEU A 187 -0.69 22.62 17.86
C LEU A 187 -1.33 22.78 19.23
N ASP A 188 -1.83 23.98 19.52
CA ASP A 188 -2.53 24.33 20.75
C ASP A 188 -3.95 24.88 20.48
N GLY A 189 -4.89 24.50 21.34
CA GLY A 189 -6.31 24.87 21.26
C GLY A 189 -7.23 23.73 20.80
N ASP A 190 -8.37 24.13 20.24
CA ASP A 190 -9.49 23.26 19.82
C ASP A 190 -9.20 22.62 18.45
N PHE A 191 -9.11 21.29 18.41
CA PHE A 191 -8.82 20.50 17.22
C PHE A 191 -10.05 20.36 16.30
N GLY A 192 -11.24 20.75 16.76
CA GLY A 192 -12.43 20.93 15.94
C GLY A 192 -12.28 22.02 14.88
N TYR A 193 -11.24 22.87 14.95
CA TYR A 193 -10.88 23.79 13.86
C TYR A 193 -10.20 23.12 12.67
N LEU A 194 -9.65 21.91 12.83
CA LEU A 194 -9.09 21.16 11.72
C LEU A 194 -10.20 20.77 10.73
N SER A 195 -9.83 20.67 9.46
CA SER A 195 -10.76 20.40 8.38
C SER A 195 -11.39 19.01 8.54
N ARG A 196 -12.73 18.95 8.45
CA ARG A 196 -13.46 17.67 8.39
C ARG A 196 -13.25 16.90 7.09
N ASN A 197 -12.64 17.53 6.08
CA ASN A 197 -12.32 16.91 4.80
C ASN A 197 -10.94 16.27 4.77
N LEU A 198 -10.23 16.21 5.92
CA LEU A 198 -8.91 15.60 6.00
C LEU A 198 -8.99 14.12 5.61
N ARG A 199 -8.12 13.72 4.67
CA ARG A 199 -8.01 12.36 4.14
C ARG A 199 -6.68 11.72 4.55
N TRP A 200 -5.61 12.51 4.63
CA TRP A 200 -4.29 12.04 5.03
C TRP A 200 -3.73 12.93 6.13
N LEU A 201 -3.31 12.29 7.22
CA LEU A 201 -2.64 12.92 8.34
C LEU A 201 -1.31 12.21 8.59
N CYS A 202 -0.21 12.89 8.33
CA CYS A 202 1.12 12.46 8.71
C CYS A 202 1.66 13.44 9.76
N TRP A 203 1.82 13.00 11.00
CA TRP A 203 2.28 13.84 12.10
C TRP A 203 3.38 13.16 12.89
N ASN A 204 4.61 13.39 12.48
CA ASN A 204 5.78 12.87 13.15
C ASN A 204 6.07 13.71 14.41
N GLY A 205 6.19 13.04 15.56
CA GLY A 205 6.37 13.71 16.85
C GLY A 205 5.07 14.27 17.41
N PHE A 206 3.93 13.59 17.22
CA PHE A 206 2.64 14.05 17.75
C PHE A 206 2.73 14.28 19.27
N PRO A 207 2.43 15.50 19.75
CA PRO A 207 2.86 15.91 21.09
C PRO A 207 1.89 15.51 22.21
N LEU A 208 0.65 15.12 21.89
CA LEU A 208 -0.37 14.85 22.90
C LEU A 208 -0.37 13.38 23.32
N THR A 209 -0.85 13.13 24.54
CA THR A 209 -0.95 11.77 25.11
C THR A 209 -2.10 10.94 24.54
N CYS A 210 -3.08 11.59 23.90
CA CYS A 210 -4.15 10.95 23.15
C CYS A 210 -4.68 11.90 22.09
N ILE A 211 -5.38 11.37 21.09
CA ILE A 211 -6.05 12.19 20.10
C ILE A 211 -7.23 12.93 20.77
N PRO A 212 -7.34 14.26 20.60
CA PRO A 212 -8.44 15.05 21.15
C PRO A 212 -9.82 14.60 20.63
N SER A 213 -10.84 14.60 21.49
CA SER A 213 -12.19 14.11 21.14
C SER A 213 -12.96 15.04 20.19
N ASP A 214 -12.60 16.32 20.16
CA ASP A 214 -13.10 17.35 19.24
C ASP A 214 -12.49 17.23 17.83
N PHE A 215 -11.42 16.45 17.66
CA PHE A 215 -10.84 16.20 16.34
C PHE A 215 -11.69 15.25 15.51
N TYR A 216 -12.28 15.76 14.42
CA TYR A 216 -13.08 14.96 13.49
C TYR A 216 -12.19 14.08 12.61
N GLN A 217 -12.35 12.76 12.73
CA GLN A 217 -11.51 11.77 12.05
C GLN A 217 -12.27 10.89 11.04
N GLY A 218 -13.59 11.06 10.90
CA GLY A 218 -14.45 10.15 10.13
C GLY A 218 -14.15 10.07 8.62
N ASN A 219 -13.38 11.01 8.06
CA ASN A 219 -13.00 11.04 6.65
C ASN A 219 -11.55 10.63 6.40
N ILE A 220 -10.76 10.38 7.44
CA ILE A 220 -9.33 10.06 7.32
C ILE A 220 -9.19 8.64 6.76
N ILE A 221 -8.35 8.52 5.73
CA ILE A 221 -8.01 7.26 5.05
C ILE A 221 -6.67 6.73 5.56
N SER A 222 -5.70 7.61 5.76
CA SER A 222 -4.39 7.23 6.30
C SER A 222 -3.98 8.17 7.44
N MET A 223 -3.58 7.54 8.54
CA MET A 223 -3.11 8.18 9.76
C MET A 223 -1.73 7.62 10.15
N GLU A 224 -0.73 8.47 10.04
CA GLU A 224 0.67 8.15 10.32
C GLU A 224 1.18 9.04 11.45
N LEU A 225 1.26 8.49 12.66
CA LEU A 225 1.61 9.18 13.90
C LEU A 225 2.90 8.59 14.46
N GLU A 226 3.96 8.64 13.69
CA GLU A 226 5.27 8.13 14.11
C GLU A 226 5.92 8.99 15.20
N ASN A 227 6.74 8.37 16.05
CA ASN A 227 7.49 9.06 17.11
C ASN A 227 6.59 9.82 18.10
N SER A 228 5.39 9.30 18.35
CA SER A 228 4.36 10.02 19.10
C SER A 228 4.50 9.86 20.61
N ASN A 229 4.14 10.91 21.35
CA ASN A 229 4.06 10.89 22.82
C ASN A 229 2.73 10.30 23.34
N MET A 230 2.01 9.57 22.49
CA MET A 230 0.71 9.00 22.83
C MET A 230 0.85 7.85 23.80
N ARG A 231 -0.05 7.81 24.78
CA ARG A 231 -0.25 6.70 25.71
C ARG A 231 -1.42 5.81 25.30
N PHE A 232 -2.47 6.44 24.80
CA PHE A 232 -3.67 5.80 24.26
C PHE A 232 -4.08 6.55 22.99
N MET A 233 -4.62 5.85 22.01
CA MET A 233 -5.07 6.51 20.77
C MET A 233 -6.32 7.38 21.01
N TRP A 234 -7.35 6.82 21.66
CA TRP A 234 -8.60 7.52 21.99
C TRP A 234 -9.03 7.30 23.44
N LYS A 235 -9.69 8.31 24.02
CA LYS A 235 -10.39 8.18 25.31
C LYS A 235 -11.79 7.62 25.15
N GLU A 236 -12.47 8.01 24.06
CA GLU A 236 -13.79 7.53 23.67
C GLU A 236 -13.70 7.06 22.22
N THR A 237 -14.08 5.82 21.96
CA THR A 237 -13.86 5.19 20.66
C THR A 237 -14.84 5.72 19.62
N GLN A 238 -14.31 6.21 18.50
CA GLN A 238 -15.09 6.66 17.35
C GLN A 238 -14.96 5.64 16.21
N ARG A 239 -16.07 5.28 15.58
CA ARG A 239 -16.07 4.41 14.40
C ARG A 239 -15.49 5.17 13.20
N MET A 240 -14.38 4.69 12.65
CA MET A 240 -13.69 5.29 11.50
C MET A 240 -13.81 4.36 10.29
N GLU A 241 -14.85 4.58 9.49
CA GLU A 241 -15.14 3.72 8.34
C GLU A 241 -14.20 3.93 7.16
N MET A 242 -13.54 5.08 7.07
CA MET A 242 -12.67 5.40 5.93
C MET A 242 -11.21 4.99 6.17
N LEU A 243 -10.82 4.66 7.41
CA LEU A 243 -9.42 4.44 7.75
C LEU A 243 -8.92 3.09 7.20
N GLU A 244 -7.95 3.17 6.29
CA GLU A 244 -7.31 2.03 5.63
C GLU A 244 -5.88 1.81 6.16
N ILE A 245 -5.18 2.88 6.55
CA ILE A 245 -3.79 2.82 7.01
C ILE A 245 -3.63 3.45 8.38
N LEU A 246 -3.06 2.69 9.32
CA LEU A 246 -2.68 3.17 10.64
C LEU A 246 -1.22 2.83 10.94
N ASN A 247 -0.42 3.85 11.20
CA ASN A 247 0.99 3.71 11.59
C ASN A 247 1.23 4.46 12.91
N LEU A 248 1.60 3.72 13.96
CA LEU A 248 1.91 4.25 15.29
C LEU A 248 3.36 3.93 15.70
N SER A 249 4.25 3.68 14.73
CA SER A 249 5.62 3.26 14.99
C SER A 249 6.41 4.27 15.83
N HIS A 250 7.41 3.79 16.58
CA HIS A 250 8.27 4.60 17.45
C HIS A 250 7.49 5.35 18.54
N SER A 251 6.30 4.87 18.92
CA SER A 251 5.49 5.46 19.99
C SER A 251 5.90 4.89 21.34
N HIS A 252 7.00 5.39 21.88
CA HIS A 252 7.65 4.84 23.09
C HIS A 252 6.78 4.83 24.35
N HIS A 253 5.73 5.66 24.39
CA HIS A 253 4.82 5.77 25.53
C HIS A 253 3.49 5.04 25.34
N LEU A 254 3.27 4.40 24.18
CA LEU A 254 2.01 3.73 23.85
C LEU A 254 1.82 2.51 24.75
N MET A 255 0.74 2.49 25.53
CA MET A 255 0.51 1.43 26.52
C MET A 255 -0.48 0.37 26.01
N GLN A 256 -1.40 0.75 25.12
CA GLN A 256 -2.48 -0.11 24.61
C GLN A 256 -2.77 0.20 23.14
N THR A 257 -3.23 -0.80 22.40
CA THR A 257 -3.71 -0.62 21.03
C THR A 257 -5.11 -0.01 21.01
N PRO A 258 -5.51 0.64 19.90
CA PRO A 258 -6.91 1.00 19.71
C PRO A 258 -7.82 -0.23 19.63
N ASP A 259 -9.10 -0.07 19.99
CA ASP A 259 -10.09 -1.09 19.65
C ASP A 259 -10.40 -1.07 18.15
N PHE A 260 -9.85 -2.08 17.46
CA PHE A 260 -10.01 -2.28 16.02
C PHE A 260 -11.46 -2.61 15.60
N SER A 261 -12.38 -2.90 16.53
CA SER A 261 -13.81 -3.10 16.22
C SER A 261 -14.44 -1.90 15.51
N HIS A 262 -13.86 -0.73 15.75
CA HIS A 262 -14.29 0.55 15.22
C HIS A 262 -13.60 0.92 13.90
N LEU A 263 -12.69 0.08 13.39
CA LEU A 263 -11.88 0.29 12.19
C LEU A 263 -12.16 -0.80 11.13
N PRO A 264 -13.37 -0.85 10.56
CA PRO A 264 -13.80 -2.00 9.75
C PRO A 264 -13.03 -2.16 8.44
N ASN A 265 -12.49 -1.08 7.88
CA ASN A 265 -11.79 -1.05 6.59
C ASN A 265 -10.28 -0.92 6.74
N LEU A 266 -9.72 -1.15 7.94
CA LEU A 266 -8.29 -1.09 8.15
C LEU A 266 -7.60 -2.21 7.34
N GLU A 267 -6.72 -1.83 6.43
CA GLU A 267 -5.95 -2.73 5.59
C GLU A 267 -4.50 -2.84 6.04
N LYS A 268 -3.93 -1.78 6.61
CA LYS A 268 -2.51 -1.73 7.01
C LYS A 268 -2.34 -1.26 8.44
N LEU A 269 -1.60 -2.03 9.23
CA LEU A 269 -1.24 -1.70 10.60
C LEU A 269 0.26 -1.81 10.84
N VAL A 270 0.87 -0.75 11.40
CA VAL A 270 2.29 -0.72 11.76
C VAL A 270 2.46 -0.31 13.23
N LEU A 271 3.07 -1.19 14.02
CA LEU A 271 3.34 -1.06 15.46
C LEU A 271 4.78 -1.54 15.76
N VAL A 272 5.77 -0.79 15.29
CA VAL A 272 7.21 -1.09 15.48
C VAL A 272 7.79 -0.13 16.50
N ASP A 273 8.74 -0.56 17.32
CA ASP A 273 9.41 0.25 18.35
C ASP A 273 8.40 0.90 19.33
N CYS A 274 7.54 0.06 19.90
CA CYS A 274 6.52 0.42 20.89
C CYS A 274 6.77 -0.32 22.23
N PRO A 275 7.87 -0.02 22.96
CA PRO A 275 8.34 -0.82 24.10
C PRO A 275 7.39 -0.90 25.29
N MET A 276 6.46 0.05 25.45
CA MET A 276 5.49 0.06 26.56
C MET A 276 4.18 -0.66 26.22
N LEU A 277 4.03 -1.15 24.99
CA LEU A 277 2.82 -1.83 24.53
C LEU A 277 2.81 -3.25 25.11
N SER A 278 1.96 -3.47 26.12
CA SER A 278 1.91 -4.76 26.84
C SER A 278 0.87 -5.73 26.28
N GLU A 279 0.24 -5.41 25.15
CA GLU A 279 -0.84 -6.22 24.57
C GLU A 279 -0.29 -7.29 23.63
N GLU A 280 -0.79 -8.52 23.80
CA GLU A 280 -0.58 -9.64 22.87
C GLU A 280 -1.42 -9.44 21.61
N LEU A 281 -1.01 -10.04 20.48
CA LEU A 281 -1.81 -10.01 19.24
C LEU A 281 -3.16 -10.74 19.34
N SER A 282 -3.44 -11.40 20.48
CA SER A 282 -4.73 -12.02 20.76
C SER A 282 -5.88 -11.02 20.62
N SER A 283 -5.67 -9.76 20.99
CA SER A 283 -6.63 -8.66 20.81
C SER A 283 -6.90 -8.31 19.33
N ILE A 284 -5.90 -8.49 18.46
CA ILE A 284 -5.95 -8.16 17.03
C ILE A 284 -6.41 -9.35 16.19
N SER A 285 -6.30 -10.58 16.71
CA SER A 285 -6.59 -11.85 16.02
C SER A 285 -7.90 -11.86 15.21
N LYS A 286 -8.97 -11.27 15.74
CA LYS A 286 -10.29 -11.17 15.10
C LYS A 286 -10.30 -10.28 13.85
N TYR A 287 -9.34 -9.37 13.73
CA TYR A 287 -9.25 -8.36 12.67
C TYR A 287 -8.16 -8.65 11.64
N LEU A 288 -7.23 -9.57 11.95
CA LEU A 288 -6.25 -10.09 11.01
C LEU A 288 -6.86 -10.54 9.66
N PRO A 289 -8.09 -11.10 9.59
CA PRO A 289 -8.72 -11.45 8.31
C PRO A 289 -8.98 -10.26 7.37
N ASN A 290 -9.10 -9.03 7.89
CA ASN A 290 -9.32 -7.82 7.09
C ASN A 290 -8.00 -7.14 6.69
N LEU A 291 -6.94 -7.29 7.48
CA LEU A 291 -5.64 -6.66 7.20
C LEU A 291 -4.95 -7.27 5.98
N ARG A 292 -4.45 -6.42 5.09
CA ARG A 292 -3.60 -6.77 3.95
C ARG A 292 -2.13 -6.82 4.33
N SER A 293 -1.71 -5.95 5.24
CA SER A 293 -0.35 -5.95 5.79
C SER A 293 -0.34 -5.63 7.29
N LEU A 294 0.57 -6.27 8.01
CA LEU A 294 0.81 -6.06 9.44
C LEU A 294 2.31 -6.07 9.70
N TRP A 295 2.80 -5.11 10.47
CA TRP A 295 4.17 -5.10 10.96
C TRP A 295 4.18 -4.73 12.44
N VAL A 296 4.67 -5.66 13.27
CA VAL A 296 4.69 -5.54 14.73
C VAL A 296 6.04 -5.94 15.30
N GLU A 297 6.41 -5.33 16.41
CA GLU A 297 7.57 -5.72 17.21
C GLU A 297 7.10 -6.37 18.53
N CYS A 298 7.71 -7.49 18.87
CA CYS A 298 7.43 -8.28 20.07
C CYS A 298 8.50 -7.99 21.13
N SER A 299 8.10 -8.06 22.40
CA SER A 299 9.00 -7.75 23.53
C SER A 299 10.00 -8.88 23.83
N SER A 300 9.77 -10.07 23.30
CA SER A 300 10.60 -11.26 23.51
C SER A 300 10.40 -12.31 22.43
N GLU A 301 11.34 -13.25 22.31
CA GLU A 301 11.23 -14.41 21.42
C GLU A 301 10.04 -15.32 21.76
N GLY A 302 9.71 -15.44 23.05
CA GLY A 302 8.53 -16.18 23.51
C GLY A 302 7.23 -15.55 23.04
N GLN A 303 7.12 -14.21 23.14
CA GLN A 303 5.98 -13.47 22.60
C GLN A 303 5.92 -13.60 21.08
N LEU A 304 7.05 -13.47 20.38
CA LEU A 304 7.12 -13.62 18.92
C LEU A 304 6.58 -14.98 18.45
N SER A 305 6.93 -16.06 19.16
CA SER A 305 6.44 -17.41 18.86
C SER A 305 4.93 -17.55 19.12
N HIS A 306 4.45 -16.97 20.22
CA HIS A 306 3.03 -16.98 20.57
C HIS A 306 2.18 -16.19 19.58
N ASP A 307 2.58 -14.95 19.29
CA ASP A 307 1.92 -14.04 18.34
C ASP A 307 1.91 -14.60 16.92
N THR A 308 3.00 -15.27 16.51
CA THR A 308 3.05 -16.02 15.24
C THR A 308 1.96 -17.09 15.16
N THR A 309 1.77 -17.84 16.24
CA THR A 309 0.77 -18.91 16.30
C THR A 309 -0.64 -18.34 16.17
N ILE A 310 -0.93 -17.25 16.89
CA ILE A 310 -2.21 -16.53 16.80
C ILE A 310 -2.47 -16.05 15.37
N ILE A 311 -1.46 -15.48 14.70
CA ILE A 311 -1.60 -15.01 13.31
C ILE A 311 -1.95 -16.17 12.38
N LEU A 312 -1.20 -17.27 12.45
CA LEU A 312 -1.43 -18.43 11.58
C LEU A 312 -2.81 -19.06 11.83
N GLU A 313 -3.21 -19.23 13.08
CA GLU A 313 -4.55 -19.76 13.42
C GLU A 313 -5.67 -18.89 12.85
N ALA A 314 -5.57 -17.57 12.98
CA ALA A 314 -6.56 -16.63 12.44
C ALA A 314 -6.65 -16.70 10.89
N LEU A 315 -5.50 -16.85 10.22
CA LEU A 315 -5.44 -16.99 8.76
C LEU A 315 -6.08 -18.30 8.30
N TYR A 316 -5.77 -19.43 8.94
CA TYR A 316 -6.35 -20.74 8.58
C TYR A 316 -7.85 -20.84 8.90
N ALA A 317 -8.31 -20.22 10.00
CA ALA A 317 -9.72 -20.20 10.38
C ALA A 317 -10.61 -19.43 9.38
N THR A 318 -10.03 -18.46 8.67
CA THR A 318 -10.75 -17.69 7.64
C THR A 318 -10.96 -18.51 6.37
N ASN A 319 -9.98 -19.35 5.99
CA ASN A 319 -10.03 -20.15 4.76
C ASN A 319 -10.89 -21.40 4.87
N SER A 320 -11.06 -21.97 6.08
CA SER A 320 -11.93 -23.14 6.28
C SER A 320 -13.41 -22.87 5.98
N LYS A 321 -13.86 -21.62 6.03
CA LYS A 321 -15.24 -21.23 5.70
C LYS A 321 -15.52 -21.10 4.20
N LYS A 322 -14.49 -21.10 3.36
CA LYS A 322 -14.61 -20.85 1.91
C LYS A 322 -14.70 -22.13 1.07
N LEU A 323 -14.37 -23.29 1.64
CA LEU A 323 -14.58 -24.60 1.02
C LEU A 323 -15.94 -25.15 1.44
N GLU A 324 -16.97 -25.01 0.59
CA GLU A 324 -18.05 -25.99 0.60
C GLU A 324 -17.57 -27.29 -0.07
N PRO A 325 -17.84 -28.46 0.52
CA PRO A 325 -17.42 -29.74 -0.06
C PRO A 325 -18.32 -30.09 -1.24
N THR A 326 -17.88 -29.81 -2.47
CA THR A 326 -18.50 -30.42 -3.65
C THR A 326 -18.19 -31.91 -3.67
N ALA A 327 -19.24 -32.71 -3.54
CA ALA A 327 -19.20 -34.16 -3.44
C ALA A 327 -18.57 -34.84 -4.67
N THR A 328 -17.68 -35.81 -4.37
CA THR A 328 -17.33 -37.04 -5.10
C THR A 328 -17.12 -36.99 -6.61
N THR A 329 -15.90 -37.29 -7.04
CA THR A 329 -15.62 -38.46 -7.90
C THR A 329 -14.16 -38.85 -7.80
N SER A 330 -13.91 -40.14 -7.62
CA SER A 330 -12.60 -40.76 -7.61
C SER A 330 -11.96 -40.66 -9.01
N GLN A 331 -11.15 -39.63 -9.21
CA GLN A 331 -10.07 -39.66 -10.20
C GLN A 331 -8.78 -39.36 -9.44
N VAL A 332 -7.77 -40.20 -9.66
CA VAL A 332 -6.40 -39.94 -9.16
C VAL A 332 -5.95 -38.65 -9.85
N SER A 333 -6.13 -37.52 -9.19
CA SER A 333 -5.65 -36.25 -9.67
C SER A 333 -4.13 -36.37 -9.77
N LYS A 334 -3.60 -36.29 -11.00
CA LYS A 334 -2.17 -36.06 -11.16
C LYS A 334 -1.84 -34.77 -10.42
N PHE A 335 -0.86 -34.86 -9.53
CA PHE A 335 -0.30 -33.72 -8.84
C PHE A 335 0.96 -33.33 -9.59
N SER A 336 1.04 -32.08 -10.02
CA SER A 336 2.27 -31.50 -10.55
C SER A 336 2.92 -30.66 -9.45
N LEU A 337 4.24 -30.82 -9.32
CA LEU A 337 5.04 -29.95 -8.47
C LEU A 337 5.18 -28.61 -9.20
N LYS A 338 4.54 -27.55 -8.70
CA LYS A 338 4.59 -26.23 -9.34
C LYS A 338 5.39 -25.25 -8.45
N PRO A 339 6.35 -24.51 -9.03
CA PRO A 339 7.02 -23.43 -8.30
C PRO A 339 6.10 -22.21 -8.21
N LEU A 340 5.85 -21.75 -6.98
CA LEU A 340 5.27 -20.45 -6.72
C LEU A 340 6.37 -19.44 -6.41
N PHE A 341 6.51 -18.43 -7.27
CA PHE A 341 7.48 -17.36 -7.12
C PHE A 341 6.90 -16.20 -6.33
N ILE A 342 7.55 -15.86 -5.22
CA ILE A 342 7.18 -14.79 -4.32
C ILE A 342 8.36 -13.83 -4.24
N GLN A 343 8.23 -12.66 -4.85
CA GLN A 343 9.25 -11.62 -4.75
C GLN A 343 8.95 -10.74 -3.53
N LEU A 344 9.90 -10.67 -2.62
CA LEU A 344 9.90 -9.78 -1.45
C LEU A 344 10.98 -8.71 -1.66
N GLY A 345 10.57 -7.46 -1.89
CA GLY A 345 11.48 -6.36 -2.20
C GLY A 345 11.66 -6.09 -3.69
N MET A 346 12.77 -5.44 -4.06
CA MET A 346 12.97 -4.91 -5.41
C MET A 346 12.98 -6.01 -6.47
N ASN A 347 12.12 -5.88 -7.49
CA ASN A 347 12.23 -6.74 -8.65
C ASN A 347 13.40 -6.26 -9.51
N CYS A 348 14.51 -6.98 -9.45
CA CYS A 348 15.72 -6.68 -10.22
C CYS A 348 15.86 -7.61 -11.44
N GLN A 349 16.69 -7.22 -12.41
CA GLN A 349 16.97 -8.04 -13.59
C GLN A 349 17.48 -9.43 -13.22
N VAL A 350 18.29 -9.53 -12.15
CA VAL A 350 18.80 -10.79 -11.62
C VAL A 350 17.66 -11.71 -11.18
N ALA A 351 16.65 -11.19 -10.47
CA ALA A 351 15.48 -11.97 -10.06
C ALA A 351 14.67 -12.49 -11.27
N ASN A 352 14.50 -11.68 -12.31
CA ASN A 352 13.80 -12.10 -13.52
C ASN A 352 14.57 -13.17 -14.30
N ILE A 353 15.89 -13.02 -14.43
CA ILE A 353 16.76 -14.03 -15.05
C ILE A 353 16.71 -15.34 -14.26
N LEU A 354 16.75 -15.26 -12.93
CA LEU A 354 16.63 -16.42 -12.04
C LEU A 354 15.29 -17.12 -12.26
N LYS A 355 14.19 -16.36 -12.30
CA LYS A 355 12.84 -16.87 -12.54
C LYS A 355 12.74 -17.63 -13.87
N GLU A 356 13.25 -17.04 -14.96
CA GLU A 356 13.26 -17.65 -16.28
C GLU A 356 14.09 -18.94 -16.32
N LYS A 357 15.29 -18.93 -15.74
CA LYS A 357 16.15 -20.13 -15.67
C LYS A 357 15.50 -21.27 -14.89
N ILE A 358 14.88 -20.97 -13.75
CA ILE A 358 14.21 -21.99 -12.94
C ILE A 358 13.01 -22.57 -13.69
N LEU A 359 12.22 -21.72 -14.37
CA LEU A 359 11.09 -22.17 -15.17
C LEU A 359 11.52 -23.08 -16.33
N GLN A 360 12.65 -22.77 -16.97
CA GLN A 360 13.25 -23.61 -18.02
C GLN A 360 13.73 -24.96 -17.47
N ASN A 361 14.39 -24.99 -16.32
CA ASN A 361 14.90 -26.23 -15.71
C ASN A 361 13.78 -27.15 -15.17
N THR A 362 12.64 -26.61 -14.72
CA THR A 362 11.50 -27.43 -14.25
C THR A 362 10.82 -28.26 -15.34
N THR A 363 11.19 -28.07 -16.62
CA THR A 363 10.64 -28.88 -17.74
C THR A 363 11.36 -30.21 -17.95
N VAL A 364 12.44 -30.49 -17.21
CA VAL A 364 13.28 -31.69 -17.42
C VAL A 364 13.76 -32.29 -16.09
N ASP A 365 12.88 -32.91 -15.30
CA ASP A 365 13.22 -34.15 -14.58
C ASP A 365 11.99 -34.81 -13.92
N GLU A 366 11.78 -36.10 -14.17
CA GLU A 366 10.81 -36.96 -13.47
C GLU A 366 11.35 -37.43 -12.10
N SER A 367 12.55 -37.01 -11.68
CA SER A 367 13.20 -37.46 -10.43
C SER A 367 12.95 -36.58 -9.19
N GLY A 368 12.22 -35.46 -9.29
CA GLY A 368 11.89 -34.62 -8.13
C GLY A 368 13.08 -33.86 -7.51
N GLY A 369 14.27 -33.90 -8.13
CA GLY A 369 15.43 -33.11 -7.73
C GLY A 369 15.38 -31.70 -8.31
N CYS A 370 15.08 -30.69 -7.51
CA CYS A 370 15.30 -29.29 -7.91
C CYS A 370 16.80 -28.97 -7.88
N VAL A 371 17.42 -28.83 -9.05
CA VAL A 371 18.77 -28.25 -9.19
C VAL A 371 18.67 -26.76 -8.86
N LEU A 372 19.13 -26.39 -7.66
CA LEU A 372 19.25 -24.99 -7.25
C LEU A 372 20.52 -24.42 -7.86
N LEU A 373 20.41 -23.27 -8.52
CA LEU A 373 21.55 -22.54 -9.07
C LEU A 373 22.31 -21.85 -7.92
N GLY A 374 23.13 -22.60 -7.20
CA GLY A 374 24.25 -22.03 -6.44
C GLY A 374 25.42 -21.79 -7.40
N ASP A 375 26.12 -20.66 -7.23
CA ASP A 375 27.46 -20.37 -7.76
C ASP A 375 27.59 -19.71 -9.15
N SER A 376 26.50 -19.38 -9.85
CA SER A 376 26.59 -18.71 -11.17
C SER A 376 26.46 -17.18 -11.16
N TYR A 377 26.21 -16.58 -10.00
CA TYR A 377 26.24 -15.13 -9.78
C TYR A 377 26.90 -14.83 -8.42
N PRO A 378 27.88 -13.90 -8.35
CA PRO A 378 28.61 -13.62 -7.11
C PRO A 378 27.73 -13.00 -6.00
N ASP A 379 26.62 -12.34 -6.35
CA ASP A 379 25.80 -11.56 -5.41
C ASP A 379 24.48 -12.28 -5.00
N LEU A 380 24.42 -13.60 -5.19
CA LEU A 380 23.23 -14.42 -4.99
C LEU A 380 23.50 -15.53 -3.97
N LEU A 381 22.78 -15.52 -2.85
CA LEU A 381 22.87 -16.54 -1.81
C LEU A 381 21.55 -17.27 -1.66
N SER A 382 21.57 -18.61 -1.68
CA SER A 382 20.36 -19.43 -1.64
C SER A 382 20.26 -20.30 -0.38
N PHE A 383 19.09 -20.31 0.24
CA PHE A 383 18.73 -21.17 1.35
C PHE A 383 17.59 -22.09 0.93
N ASN A 384 17.53 -23.30 1.46
CA ASN A 384 16.43 -24.23 1.19
C ASN A 384 16.05 -25.06 2.40
N CYS A 385 14.78 -25.47 2.46
CA CYS A 385 14.26 -26.36 3.48
C CYS A 385 13.12 -27.22 2.91
N ASP A 386 12.83 -28.32 3.59
CA ASP A 386 11.59 -29.07 3.38
C ASP A 386 10.44 -28.37 4.11
N GLY A 387 9.27 -28.31 3.47
CA GLY A 387 8.09 -27.64 4.01
C GLY A 387 7.98 -26.16 3.63
N SER A 388 7.19 -25.40 4.40
CA SER A 388 6.76 -24.04 4.09
C SER A 388 7.39 -22.93 4.93
N SER A 389 8.29 -23.29 5.86
CA SER A 389 9.00 -22.35 6.73
C SER A 389 10.51 -22.56 6.60
N ILE A 390 11.23 -21.47 6.37
CA ILE A 390 12.68 -21.47 6.21
C ILE A 390 13.31 -20.48 7.18
N ILE A 391 14.29 -20.96 7.94
CA ILE A 391 15.08 -20.16 8.89
C ILE A 391 16.49 -20.03 8.33
N PHE A 392 17.03 -18.81 8.33
CA PHE A 392 18.39 -18.53 7.90
C PHE A 392 18.96 -17.31 8.63
N GLU A 393 20.28 -17.26 8.72
CA GLU A 393 21.00 -16.07 9.17
C GLU A 393 21.40 -15.25 7.95
N VAL A 394 21.17 -13.93 7.98
CA VAL A 394 21.50 -13.04 6.86
C VAL A 394 23.03 -12.95 6.74
N PRO A 395 23.62 -13.46 5.65
CA PRO A 395 25.06 -13.61 5.50
C PRO A 395 25.76 -12.27 5.32
N GLN A 396 27.01 -12.17 5.79
CA GLN A 396 27.87 -11.01 5.58
C GLN A 396 28.40 -10.98 4.14
N VAL A 397 28.07 -9.92 3.40
CA VAL A 397 28.62 -9.63 2.07
C VAL A 397 29.23 -8.24 2.13
N GLU A 398 30.57 -8.14 2.14
CA GLU A 398 31.27 -6.86 2.32
C GLU A 398 30.95 -5.87 1.21
N GLY A 399 30.44 -4.69 1.56
CA GLY A 399 30.20 -3.59 0.62
C GLY A 399 28.88 -3.64 -0.15
N HIS A 400 28.06 -4.68 0.06
CA HIS A 400 26.80 -4.86 -0.66
C HIS A 400 25.60 -4.89 0.29
N ASN A 401 24.51 -4.22 -0.09
CA ASN A 401 23.25 -4.19 0.64
C ASN A 401 22.24 -5.15 0.03
N LEU A 402 21.46 -5.83 0.86
CA LEU A 402 20.33 -6.63 0.40
C LEU A 402 19.35 -5.73 -0.39
N LYS A 403 19.08 -6.08 -1.65
CA LYS A 403 18.09 -5.39 -2.49
C LYS A 403 16.77 -6.13 -2.54
N SER A 404 16.82 -7.45 -2.52
CA SER A 404 15.62 -8.25 -2.59
C SER A 404 15.80 -9.67 -2.08
N LEU A 405 14.69 -10.25 -1.68
CA LEU A 405 14.53 -11.63 -1.27
C LEU A 405 13.52 -12.29 -2.23
N MET A 406 13.93 -13.35 -2.91
CA MET A 406 13.05 -14.12 -3.78
C MET A 406 12.77 -15.48 -3.15
N CYS A 407 11.52 -15.69 -2.74
CA CYS A 407 11.05 -16.95 -2.17
C CYS A 407 10.39 -17.80 -3.26
N ILE A 408 10.71 -19.09 -3.27
CA ILE A 408 10.14 -20.09 -4.19
C ILE A 408 9.59 -21.22 -3.35
N ALA A 409 8.27 -21.36 -3.35
CA ALA A 409 7.59 -22.46 -2.68
C ALA A 409 7.14 -23.49 -3.72
N TYR A 410 7.60 -24.73 -3.59
CA TYR A 410 7.20 -25.84 -4.44
C TYR A 410 6.02 -26.56 -3.79
N SER A 411 4.84 -26.38 -4.35
CA SER A 411 3.61 -27.02 -3.87
C SER A 411 3.12 -28.10 -4.83
N LEU A 412 2.53 -29.16 -4.27
CA LEU A 412 1.77 -30.14 -5.04
C LEU A 412 0.38 -29.57 -5.30
N ILE A 413 0.11 -29.24 -6.56
CA ILE A 413 -1.18 -28.70 -6.98
C ILE A 413 -1.89 -29.76 -7.83
N PRO A 414 -3.16 -30.11 -7.53
CA PRO A 414 -3.97 -30.93 -8.43
C PRO A 414 -4.12 -30.20 -9.78
N ASP A 415 -3.92 -30.89 -10.90
CA ASP A 415 -3.94 -30.27 -12.24
C ASP A 415 -5.24 -29.52 -12.59
N ASN A 416 -6.33 -29.73 -11.82
CA ASN A 416 -7.65 -29.12 -12.01
C ASN A 416 -7.88 -27.81 -11.22
N ILE A 417 -6.91 -27.34 -10.42
CA ILE A 417 -7.03 -26.10 -9.63
C ILE A 417 -6.20 -24.98 -10.29
N SER A 418 -6.84 -23.83 -10.56
CA SER A 418 -6.18 -22.63 -11.11
C SER A 418 -5.57 -21.70 -10.05
N SER A 419 -5.93 -21.88 -8.77
CA SER A 419 -5.34 -21.14 -7.64
C SER A 419 -3.98 -21.72 -7.26
N ASP A 420 -3.01 -20.84 -7.00
CA ASP A 420 -1.72 -21.20 -6.38
C ASP A 420 -1.82 -21.52 -4.88
N GLY A 421 -3.00 -21.31 -4.29
CA GLY A 421 -3.30 -21.61 -2.89
C GLY A 421 -2.61 -20.67 -1.89
N LEU A 422 -1.90 -19.63 -2.32
CA LEU A 422 -1.19 -18.73 -1.41
C LEU A 422 -2.18 -17.89 -0.59
N ILE A 423 -2.00 -17.87 0.72
CA ILE A 423 -2.76 -16.99 1.62
C ILE A 423 -1.94 -15.73 1.91
N SER A 424 -0.72 -15.93 2.41
CA SER A 424 0.13 -14.86 2.90
C SER A 424 1.58 -15.32 3.09
N VAL A 425 2.47 -14.35 3.22
CA VAL A 425 3.85 -14.54 3.62
C VAL A 425 4.08 -13.85 4.95
N LEU A 426 4.65 -14.58 5.89
CA LEU A 426 5.07 -14.09 7.19
C LEU A 426 6.60 -14.03 7.21
N VAL A 427 7.17 -12.92 7.60
CA VAL A 427 8.60 -12.77 7.83
C VAL A 427 8.81 -12.44 9.30
N LYS A 428 9.53 -13.32 10.00
CA LYS A 428 9.92 -13.16 11.40
C LYS A 428 11.39 -12.80 11.44
N ASN A 429 11.73 -11.77 12.19
CA ASN A 429 13.12 -11.43 12.49
C ASN A 429 13.34 -11.71 13.97
N TYR A 430 14.12 -12.74 14.29
CA TYR A 430 14.44 -13.16 15.65
C TYR A 430 15.38 -12.16 16.34
N THR A 431 16.30 -11.55 15.59
CA THR A 431 17.26 -10.58 16.14
C THR A 431 16.55 -9.30 16.58
N LYS A 432 15.59 -8.83 15.79
CA LYS A 432 14.81 -7.60 16.07
C LYS A 432 13.47 -7.88 16.75
N ALA A 433 13.16 -9.15 17.02
CA ALA A 433 11.87 -9.60 17.52
C ALA A 433 10.65 -9.05 16.76
N THR A 434 10.73 -8.90 15.43
CA THR A 434 9.61 -8.36 14.62
C THR A 434 8.88 -9.44 13.82
N ILE A 435 7.59 -9.22 13.58
CA ILE A 435 6.75 -10.02 12.69
C ILE A 435 6.16 -9.12 11.61
N GLN A 436 6.32 -9.52 10.35
CA GLN A 436 5.73 -8.88 9.18
C GLN A 436 4.84 -9.86 8.44
N LEU A 437 3.58 -9.52 8.21
CA LEU A 437 2.60 -10.33 7.50
C LEU A 437 2.14 -9.59 6.26
N TYR A 438 2.11 -10.30 5.14
CA TYR A 438 1.66 -9.79 3.85
C TYR A 438 0.74 -10.79 3.17
N LYS A 439 -0.51 -10.39 2.91
CA LYS A 439 -1.46 -11.25 2.19
C LYS A 439 -1.20 -11.26 0.69
N ARG A 440 -1.76 -12.27 0.02
CA ARG A 440 -1.63 -12.47 -1.43
C ARG A 440 -1.97 -11.23 -2.25
N GLU A 441 -3.03 -10.50 -1.89
CA GLU A 441 -3.45 -9.28 -2.62
C GLU A 441 -2.35 -8.22 -2.60
N THR A 442 -1.70 -8.07 -1.45
CA THR A 442 -0.55 -7.19 -1.24
C THR A 442 0.68 -7.70 -2.01
N LEU A 443 0.89 -9.02 -2.06
CA LEU A 443 2.03 -9.63 -2.74
C LEU A 443 1.99 -9.44 -4.27
N ALA A 444 0.81 -9.25 -4.86
CA ALA A 444 0.67 -8.88 -6.26
C ALA A 444 1.13 -7.42 -6.53
N SER A 445 0.98 -6.53 -5.54
CA SER A 445 1.46 -5.15 -5.55
C SER A 445 2.83 -4.96 -4.88
N PHE A 446 3.43 -5.99 -4.27
CA PHE A 446 4.66 -5.98 -3.44
C PHE A 446 5.92 -5.37 -4.07
N LYS A 447 5.85 -5.06 -5.34
CA LYS A 447 6.85 -4.27 -6.06
C LYS A 447 6.90 -2.81 -5.55
N ASP A 448 6.03 -2.38 -4.63
CA ASP A 448 5.92 -1.04 -4.05
C ASP A 448 6.72 -0.85 -2.73
N GLU A 449 6.47 0.27 -2.00
CA GLU A 449 7.09 0.70 -0.74
C GLU A 449 7.18 -0.36 0.37
N GLU A 450 6.23 -1.30 0.44
CA GLU A 450 6.20 -2.34 1.47
C GLU A 450 7.30 -3.39 1.32
N GLY A 451 7.64 -3.76 0.08
CA GLY A 451 8.76 -4.66 -0.20
C GLY A 451 10.10 -4.01 0.17
N GLU A 452 10.26 -2.71 -0.08
CA GLU A 452 11.46 -1.98 0.32
C GLU A 452 11.52 -1.81 1.84
N ARG A 453 10.40 -1.53 2.51
CA ARG A 453 10.34 -1.50 3.98
C ARG A 453 10.79 -2.83 4.58
N LEU A 454 10.29 -3.97 4.07
CA LEU A 454 10.71 -5.30 4.49
C LEU A 454 12.23 -5.49 4.31
N VAL A 455 12.75 -5.25 3.12
CA VAL A 455 14.19 -5.44 2.86
C VAL A 455 15.04 -4.52 3.72
N SER A 456 14.65 -3.24 3.87
CA SER A 456 15.35 -2.27 4.72
C SER A 456 15.30 -2.61 6.21
N SER A 457 14.33 -3.42 6.63
CA SER A 457 14.21 -3.87 8.01
C SER A 457 15.10 -5.08 8.32
N ILE A 458 15.68 -5.73 7.32
CA ILE A 458 16.55 -6.91 7.48
C ILE A 458 18.01 -6.44 7.34
N GLU A 459 18.79 -6.64 8.40
CA GLU A 459 20.21 -6.28 8.46
C GLU A 459 21.12 -7.52 8.41
N LEU A 460 22.41 -7.29 8.16
CA LEU A 460 23.43 -8.33 8.17
C LEU A 460 23.51 -8.97 9.56
N GLY A 461 23.54 -10.31 9.62
CA GLY A 461 23.54 -11.07 10.87
C GLY A 461 22.16 -11.24 11.52
N ASP A 462 21.08 -10.74 10.92
CA ASP A 462 19.74 -11.01 11.42
C ASP A 462 19.37 -12.49 11.26
N GLY A 463 18.82 -13.11 12.31
CA GLY A 463 18.17 -14.41 12.21
C GLY A 463 16.75 -14.23 11.69
N VAL A 464 16.48 -14.68 10.46
CA VAL A 464 15.19 -14.48 9.79
C VAL A 464 14.51 -15.81 9.51
N GLU A 465 13.20 -15.85 9.71
CA GLU A 465 12.35 -16.94 9.22
C GLU A 465 11.27 -16.41 8.29
N VAL A 466 11.13 -17.06 7.15
CA VAL A 466 10.04 -16.78 6.21
C VAL A 466 9.10 -17.98 6.21
N VAL A 467 7.83 -17.74 6.53
CA VAL A 467 6.76 -18.73 6.51
C VAL A 467 5.81 -18.38 5.38
N VAL A 468 5.60 -19.32 4.47
CA VAL A 468 4.63 -19.18 3.38
C VAL A 468 3.36 -19.95 3.76
N ALA A 469 2.25 -19.24 3.97
CA ALA A 469 0.98 -19.84 4.37
C ALA A 469 0.12 -20.17 3.14
N PHE A 470 -0.41 -21.39 3.08
CA PHE A 470 -1.22 -21.89 1.97
C PHE A 470 -2.60 -22.39 2.42
N GLU A 471 -3.58 -22.36 1.53
CA GLU A 471 -4.93 -22.87 1.76
C GLU A 471 -4.92 -24.36 2.15
N ASN A 472 -5.94 -24.78 2.89
CA ASN A 472 -6.11 -26.17 3.29
C ASN A 472 -6.20 -27.08 2.04
N GLY A 473 -5.37 -28.11 1.98
CA GLY A 473 -5.29 -29.04 0.85
C GLY A 473 -4.08 -28.84 -0.06
N PHE A 474 -3.35 -27.73 0.09
CA PHE A 474 -2.04 -27.55 -0.54
C PHE A 474 -0.93 -28.11 0.37
N SER A 475 0.00 -28.88 -0.19
CA SER A 475 1.19 -29.33 0.54
C SER A 475 2.44 -28.75 -0.10
N VAL A 476 3.18 -27.96 0.68
CA VAL A 476 4.49 -27.43 0.28
C VAL A 476 5.52 -28.50 0.57
N LYS A 477 6.25 -28.92 -0.46
CA LYS A 477 7.31 -29.92 -0.33
C LYS A 477 8.64 -29.29 0.00
N LYS A 478 8.96 -28.19 -0.68
CA LYS A 478 10.24 -27.51 -0.56
C LYS A 478 10.04 -26.02 -0.66
N THR A 479 10.75 -25.26 0.15
CA THR A 479 10.85 -23.80 0.03
C THR A 479 12.32 -23.42 -0.16
N ALA A 480 12.57 -22.48 -1.08
CA ALA A 480 13.90 -21.92 -1.29
C ALA A 480 13.84 -20.39 -1.24
N ILE A 481 14.84 -19.78 -0.63
CA ILE A 481 15.01 -18.32 -0.61
C ILE A 481 16.30 -17.96 -1.31
N TYR A 482 16.25 -16.92 -2.13
CA TYR A 482 17.40 -16.31 -2.76
C TYR A 482 17.52 -14.87 -2.26
N LEU A 483 18.62 -14.55 -1.62
CA LEU A 483 19.01 -13.19 -1.25
C LEU A 483 19.79 -12.58 -2.41
N ILE A 484 19.37 -11.39 -2.83
CA ILE A 484 19.96 -10.66 -3.96
C ILE A 484 20.54 -9.35 -3.42
N TYR A 485 21.85 -9.21 -3.55
CA TYR A 485 22.62 -8.03 -3.16
C TYR A 485 22.88 -7.12 -4.38
N ASP A 486 23.33 -5.87 -4.17
CA ASP A 486 23.56 -4.87 -5.25
C ASP A 486 24.86 -4.99 -6.02
#